data_AF-A0A0F5HX91-F1
#
_entry.id   AF-A0A0F5HX91-F1
#
_cell.length_a   1.000
_cell.length_b   1.000
_cell.length_c   1.000
_cell.angle_alpha   90.00
_cell.angle_beta   90.00
_cell.angle_gamma   90.00
#
_symmetry.space_group_name_H-M   'P 1'
#
loop_
_entity.id
_entity.type
_entity.pdbx_description
1 polymer ?
#
loop_
_entity_poly.entity_id
_entity_poly.type
_entity_poly.pdbx_seq_one_letter_code
_entity_poly.pdbx_strand_id
1 'polypeptide(L)'
;MMTLIHSLLLIFMGLAGGLAVGAGFIAFITVLGIIPRLMQVTGTWRKVKSYEWAVIAGVLAGTLVSFVPVKLYISAVWLAPMGLLSGVFVGLLAAALTEVLNVFPILAKRMGIHERIVALMMAIAFGKIAGSLFHWLYFINR
;
A
#
# COMPACT_ATOMS: atom_id res chain seq x y z
N MET A 1 16.27 3.04 39.19
CA MET A 1 15.74 1.74 38.72
C MET A 1 14.48 1.92 37.85
N MET A 2 13.47 2.67 38.29
CA MET A 2 12.25 2.94 37.52
C MET A 2 12.50 3.60 36.14
N THR A 3 13.47 4.52 36.05
CA THR A 3 13.85 5.19 34.80
C THR A 3 14.47 4.23 33.76
N LEU A 4 15.26 3.26 34.21
CA LEU A 4 15.93 2.29 33.33
C LEU A 4 14.91 1.32 32.71
N ILE A 5 13.95 0.85 33.52
CA ILE A 5 12.85 -0.01 33.08
C ILE A 5 11.96 0.73 32.07
N HIS A 6 11.67 2.01 32.33
CA HIS A 6 10.89 2.84 31.40
C HIS A 6 11.59 3.01 30.05
N SER A 7 12.89 3.34 30.04
CA SER A 7 13.67 3.46 28.81
C SER A 7 13.74 2.14 28.03
N LEU A 8 13.91 1.00 28.71
CA LEU A 8 13.90 -0.32 28.07
C LEU A 8 12.54 -0.64 27.43
N LEU A 9 11.44 -0.33 28.10
CA LEU A 9 10.09 -0.50 27.56
C LEU A 9 9.84 0.39 26.34
N LEU A 10 10.32 1.63 26.36
CA LEU A 10 10.21 2.55 25.22
C LEU A 10 11.01 2.05 24.00
N ILE A 11 12.24 1.56 24.22
CA ILE A 11 13.06 0.97 23.15
C ILE A 11 12.35 -0.28 22.58
N PHE A 12 11.82 -1.13 23.45
CA PHE A 12 11.11 -2.34 23.02
C PHE A 12 9.84 -2.01 22.22
N MET A 13 9.00 -1.09 22.70
CA MET A 13 7.81 -0.65 21.97
C MET A 13 8.16 0.03 20.65
N GLY A 14 9.21 0.85 20.61
CA GLY A 14 9.70 1.48 19.39
C GLY A 14 10.17 0.47 18.35
N LEU A 15 10.94 -0.54 18.77
CA LEU A 15 11.38 -1.63 17.90
C LEU A 15 10.21 -2.50 17.42
N ALA A 16 9.31 -2.89 18.32
CA ALA A 16 8.15 -3.69 17.99
C ALA A 16 7.23 -2.97 16.99
N GLY A 17 6.96 -1.68 17.23
CA GLY A 17 6.18 -0.84 16.32
C GLY A 17 6.86 -0.69 14.95
N GLY A 18 8.16 -0.40 14.92
CA GLY A 18 8.92 -0.28 13.69
C GLY A 18 8.93 -1.56 12.86
N LEU A 19 9.15 -2.71 13.50
CA LEU A 19 9.12 -4.02 12.84
C LEU A 19 7.72 -4.36 12.32
N ALA A 20 6.66 -4.10 13.10
CA ALA A 20 5.28 -4.34 12.68
C ALA A 20 4.89 -3.50 11.45
N VAL A 21 5.22 -2.20 11.46
CA VAL A 21 4.93 -1.30 10.33
C VAL A 21 5.76 -1.68 9.10
N GLY A 22 7.05 -1.96 9.26
CA GLY A 22 7.93 -2.37 8.15
C GLY A 22 7.48 -3.68 7.51
N ALA A 23 7.16 -4.70 8.32
CA ALA A 23 6.63 -5.97 7.84
C ALA A 23 5.28 -5.80 7.11
N GLY A 24 4.37 -4.99 7.67
CA GLY A 24 3.10 -4.67 7.05
C GLY A 24 3.25 -3.98 5.69
N PHE A 25 4.20 -3.04 5.58
CA PHE A 25 4.46 -2.34 4.33
C PHE A 25 5.00 -3.27 3.23
N ILE A 26 6.00 -4.10 3.54
CA ILE A 26 6.56 -5.05 2.57
C ILE A 26 5.51 -6.11 2.18
N ALA A 27 4.75 -6.64 3.15
CA ALA A 27 3.66 -7.56 2.89
C ALA A 27 2.61 -6.94 1.96
N PHE A 28 2.24 -5.69 2.18
CA PHE A 28 1.28 -4.98 1.33
C PHE A 28 1.76 -4.84 -0.12
N ILE A 29 2.99 -4.35 -0.33
CA ILE A 29 3.56 -4.15 -1.67
C ILE A 29 3.73 -5.48 -2.43
N THR A 30 4.10 -6.55 -1.72
CA THR A 30 4.31 -7.86 -2.32
C THR A 30 2.99 -8.57 -2.63
N VAL A 31 2.00 -8.54 -1.73
CA VAL A 31 0.67 -9.15 -1.93
C VAL A 31 -0.09 -8.46 -3.06
N LEU A 32 0.02 -7.13 -3.17
CA LEU A 32 -0.56 -6.40 -4.30
C LEU A 32 0.15 -6.66 -5.64
N GLY A 33 1.32 -7.29 -5.64
CA GLY A 33 2.03 -7.62 -6.87
C GLY A 33 2.69 -6.43 -7.55
N ILE A 34 2.99 -5.35 -6.81
CA ILE A 34 3.62 -4.14 -7.36
C ILE A 34 5.02 -4.46 -7.94
N ILE A 35 5.82 -5.23 -7.19
CA ILE A 35 7.19 -5.63 -7.62
C ILE A 35 7.13 -6.49 -8.89
N PRO A 36 6.33 -7.58 -8.95
CA PRO A 36 6.12 -8.33 -10.20
C PRO A 36 5.68 -7.46 -11.38
N ARG A 37 4.77 -6.51 -11.17
CA ARG A 37 4.26 -5.68 -12.26
C ARG A 37 5.30 -4.69 -12.78
N LEU A 38 6.11 -4.11 -11.88
CA LEU A 38 7.27 -3.31 -12.28
C LEU A 38 8.28 -4.13 -13.09
N MET A 39 8.55 -5.36 -12.68
CA MET A 39 9.43 -6.26 -13.43
C MET A 39 8.86 -6.63 -14.80
N GLN A 40 7.54 -6.83 -14.89
CA GLN A 40 6.85 -7.14 -16.13
C GLN A 40 6.93 -5.98 -17.13
N VAL A 41 6.63 -4.75 -16.68
CA VAL A 41 6.69 -3.54 -17.52
C VAL A 41 8.12 -3.24 -17.99
N THR A 42 9.11 -3.49 -17.13
CA THR A 42 10.54 -3.27 -17.46
C THR A 42 11.21 -4.46 -18.15
N GLY A 43 10.48 -5.56 -18.37
CA GLY A 43 11.01 -6.81 -18.94
C GLY A 43 12.16 -7.44 -18.14
N THR A 44 12.35 -7.08 -16.87
CA THR A 44 13.56 -7.39 -16.10
C THR A 44 13.28 -8.31 -14.91
N TRP A 45 12.83 -9.54 -15.21
CA TRP A 45 12.54 -10.58 -14.20
C TRP A 45 13.76 -11.06 -13.41
N ARG A 46 14.98 -10.89 -13.95
CA ARG A 46 16.22 -11.35 -13.29
C ARG A 46 16.72 -10.43 -12.19
N LYS A 47 16.17 -9.21 -12.05
CA LYS A 47 16.65 -8.19 -11.08
C LYS A 47 15.70 -7.97 -9.90
N VAL A 48 15.00 -9.01 -9.43
CA VAL A 48 14.05 -8.93 -8.30
C VAL A 48 14.68 -8.26 -7.07
N LYS A 49 15.88 -8.71 -6.67
CA LYS A 49 16.58 -8.17 -5.50
C LYS A 49 16.84 -6.66 -5.60
N SER A 50 17.14 -6.15 -6.80
CA SER A 50 17.37 -4.71 -7.00
C SER A 50 16.09 -3.90 -6.76
N TYR A 51 14.93 -4.42 -7.17
CA TYR A 51 13.64 -3.78 -6.88
C TYR A 51 13.30 -3.80 -5.40
N GLU A 52 13.53 -4.92 -4.72
CA GLU A 52 13.32 -5.03 -3.26
C GLU A 52 14.21 -4.03 -2.50
N TRP A 53 15.49 -3.94 -2.84
CA TRP A 53 16.39 -2.96 -2.24
C TRP A 53 16.00 -1.52 -2.55
N ALA A 54 15.49 -1.23 -3.76
CA ALA A 54 14.99 0.10 -4.10
C ALA A 54 13.77 0.48 -3.24
N VAL A 55 12.84 -0.44 -3.02
CA VAL A 55 11.68 -0.24 -2.13
C VAL A 55 12.14 -0.02 -0.70
N ILE A 56 13.02 -0.88 -0.18
CA ILE A 56 13.56 -0.76 1.20
C ILE A 56 14.26 0.59 1.39
N ALA A 57 15.12 0.98 0.44
CA ALA A 57 15.80 2.27 0.47
C ALA A 57 14.82 3.44 0.43
N GLY A 58 13.76 3.36 -0.38
CA GLY A 58 12.70 4.36 -0.45
C GLY A 58 11.94 4.50 0.87
N VAL A 59 11.60 3.39 1.54
CA VAL A 59 10.94 3.41 2.85
C VAL A 59 11.83 4.01 3.92
N LEU A 60 13.11 3.63 3.95
CA LEU A 60 14.08 4.16 4.91
C LEU A 60 14.27 5.67 4.70
N ALA A 61 14.44 6.11 3.46
CA ALA A 61 14.58 7.53 3.12
C ALA A 61 13.29 8.32 3.44
N GLY A 62 12.11 7.80 3.07
CA GLY A 62 10.83 8.44 3.36
C GLY A 62 10.55 8.54 4.86
N THR A 63 10.89 7.50 5.62
CA THR A 63 10.79 7.51 7.09
C THR A 63 11.70 8.58 7.67
N LEU A 64 12.96 8.65 7.23
CA LEU A 64 13.91 9.65 7.70
C LEU A 64 13.44 11.09 7.40
N VAL A 65 12.94 11.33 6.17
CA VAL A 65 12.38 12.62 5.77
C VAL A 65 11.11 12.96 6.56
N SER A 66 10.33 11.97 6.99
CA SER A 66 9.14 12.23 7.82
C SER A 66 9.46 12.72 9.22
N PHE A 67 10.62 12.37 9.78
CA PHE A 67 11.05 12.83 11.11
C PHE A 67 11.72 14.21 11.09
N VAL A 68 12.30 14.60 9.96
CA VAL A 68 12.99 15.88 9.82
C VAL A 68 12.05 16.87 9.14
N PRO A 69 11.79 18.07 9.69
CA PRO A 69 11.04 19.11 9.00
C PRO A 69 11.90 19.72 7.87
N VAL A 70 12.14 18.93 6.82
CA VAL A 70 12.94 19.34 5.67
C VAL A 70 12.06 20.21 4.77
N LYS A 71 12.28 21.51 4.79
CA LYS A 71 11.77 22.41 3.75
C LYS A 71 12.72 22.38 2.56
N LEU A 72 12.41 21.52 1.60
CA LEU A 72 13.15 21.42 0.36
C LEU A 72 12.73 22.56 -0.58
N TYR A 73 13.60 23.55 -0.78
CA TYR A 73 13.42 24.60 -1.79
C TYR A 73 13.80 24.06 -3.16
N ILE A 74 12.90 23.25 -3.73
CA ILE A 74 13.08 22.59 -5.02
C ILE A 74 12.42 23.44 -6.11
N SER A 75 13.16 23.71 -7.19
CA SER A 75 12.61 24.39 -8.37
C SER A 75 11.52 23.56 -9.04
N ALA A 76 10.51 24.21 -9.62
CA ALA A 76 9.35 23.57 -10.26
C ALA A 76 9.75 22.50 -11.30
N VAL A 77 10.89 22.68 -11.96
CA VAL A 77 11.44 21.72 -12.93
C VAL A 77 11.74 20.35 -12.31
N TRP A 78 12.22 20.33 -11.06
CA TRP A 78 12.54 19.09 -10.34
C TRP A 78 11.31 18.46 -9.68
N LEU A 79 10.24 19.22 -9.47
CA LEU A 79 8.96 18.68 -9.00
C LEU A 79 8.25 17.86 -10.07
N ALA A 80 8.41 18.20 -11.35
CA ALA A 80 7.78 17.49 -12.46
C ALA A 80 8.13 15.99 -12.50
N PRO A 81 9.42 15.55 -12.52
CA PRO A 81 9.75 14.13 -12.50
C PRO A 81 9.34 13.45 -11.20
N MET A 82 9.39 14.13 -10.04
CA MET A 82 8.90 13.57 -8.78
C MET A 82 7.38 13.29 -8.82
N GLY A 83 6.61 14.22 -9.40
CA GLY A 83 5.17 14.06 -9.61
C GLY A 83 4.83 12.94 -10.60
N LEU A 84 5.63 12.77 -11.65
CA LEU A 84 5.46 11.64 -12.57
C LEU A 84 5.74 10.30 -11.87
N LEU A 85 6.80 10.21 -11.07
CA LEU A 85 7.11 9.00 -10.32
C LEU A 85 6.02 8.67 -9.28
N SER A 86 5.48 9.68 -8.60
CA SER A 86 4.35 9.46 -7.69
C SER A 86 3.09 9.01 -8.44
N GLY A 87 2.82 9.59 -9.62
CA GLY A 87 1.75 9.18 -10.51
C GLY A 87 1.90 7.73 -10.99
N VAL A 88 3.11 7.30 -11.35
CA VAL A 88 3.41 5.91 -11.72
C VAL A 88 3.16 4.98 -10.53
N PHE A 89 3.60 5.34 -9.32
CA PHE A 89 3.36 4.55 -8.12
C PHE A 89 1.87 4.39 -7.81
N VAL A 90 1.10 5.49 -7.83
CA VAL A 90 -0.36 5.46 -7.61
C VAL A 90 -1.06 4.68 -8.72
N GLY A 91 -0.64 4.83 -9.98
CA GLY A 91 -1.16 4.06 -11.11
C GLY A 91 -0.92 2.55 -10.95
N LEU A 92 0.27 2.15 -10.49
CA LEU A 92 0.58 0.75 -10.20
C LEU A 92 -0.25 0.21 -9.04
N LEU A 93 -0.47 1.00 -7.99
CA LEU A 93 -1.36 0.64 -6.88
C LEU A 93 -2.80 0.45 -7.34
N ALA A 94 -3.34 1.37 -8.15
CA ALA A 94 -4.69 1.26 -8.68
C ALA A 94 -4.85 0.02 -9.56
N ALA A 95 -3.91 -0.20 -10.47
CA ALA A 95 -3.92 -1.36 -11.34
C ALA A 95 -3.77 -2.66 -10.53
N ALA A 96 -2.89 -2.68 -9.52
CA ALA A 96 -2.72 -3.80 -8.57
C ALA A 96 -4.03 -4.15 -7.89
N LEU A 97 -4.71 -3.15 -7.34
CA LEU A 97 -5.98 -3.34 -6.66
C LEU A 97 -7.04 -3.93 -7.59
N THR A 98 -7.14 -3.44 -8.83
CA THR A 98 -8.11 -3.98 -9.79
C THR A 98 -7.83 -5.43 -10.18
N GLU A 99 -6.57 -5.84 -10.30
CA GLU A 99 -6.24 -7.25 -10.57
C GLU A 99 -6.59 -8.14 -9.38
N VAL A 100 -6.24 -7.74 -8.15
CA VAL A 100 -6.60 -8.50 -6.94
C VAL A 100 -8.11 -8.62 -6.79
N LEU A 101 -8.86 -7.54 -7.06
CA LEU A 101 -10.32 -7.55 -7.03
C LEU A 101 -10.89 -8.52 -8.08
N ASN A 102 -10.28 -8.61 -9.25
CA ASN A 102 -10.67 -9.56 -10.30
C ASN A 102 -10.32 -11.02 -9.97
N VAL A 103 -9.50 -11.29 -8.95
CA VAL A 103 -9.24 -12.66 -8.46
C VAL A 103 -10.40 -13.19 -7.61
N PHE A 104 -11.17 -12.34 -6.92
CA PHE A 104 -12.30 -12.81 -6.08
C PHE A 104 -13.35 -13.63 -6.86
N PRO A 105 -13.82 -13.19 -8.06
CA PRO A 105 -14.70 -14.01 -8.89
C PRO A 105 -14.05 -15.33 -9.33
N ILE A 106 -12.76 -15.32 -9.64
CA ILE A 106 -12.02 -16.53 -10.06
C ILE A 106 -11.95 -17.54 -8.92
N LEU A 107 -11.67 -17.07 -7.70
CA LEU A 107 -11.68 -17.91 -6.49
C LEU A 107 -13.07 -18.47 -6.22
N ALA A 108 -14.12 -17.64 -6.28
CA ALA A 108 -15.51 -18.09 -6.11
C ALA A 108 -15.88 -19.16 -7.15
N LYS A 109 -15.44 -18.99 -8.40
CA LYS A 109 -15.61 -19.98 -9.48
C LYS A 109 -14.88 -21.29 -9.16
N ARG A 110 -13.62 -21.22 -8.69
CA ARG A 110 -12.82 -22.40 -8.30
C ARG A 110 -13.32 -23.14 -7.06
N MET A 111 -13.99 -22.44 -6.14
CA MET A 111 -14.64 -23.05 -4.97
C MET A 111 -15.97 -23.75 -5.31
N GLY A 112 -16.35 -23.84 -6.59
CA GLY A 112 -17.61 -24.46 -7.02
C GLY A 112 -18.85 -23.59 -6.79
N ILE A 113 -18.67 -22.32 -6.42
CA ILE A 113 -19.76 -21.38 -6.09
C ILE A 113 -20.29 -20.69 -7.36
N HIS A 114 -20.42 -21.43 -8.47
CA HIS A 114 -20.80 -20.85 -9.78
C HIS A 114 -22.15 -20.12 -9.72
N GLU A 115 -23.13 -20.64 -8.98
CA GLU A 115 -24.48 -20.05 -8.90
C GLU A 115 -24.55 -18.82 -7.97
N ARG A 116 -23.58 -18.60 -7.08
CA ARG A 116 -23.61 -17.45 -6.15
C ARG A 116 -22.62 -16.33 -6.49
N ILE A 117 -21.96 -16.39 -7.65
CA ILE A 117 -21.13 -15.27 -8.14
C ILE A 117 -21.98 -14.00 -8.26
N VAL A 118 -23.23 -14.12 -8.73
CA VAL A 118 -24.19 -13.01 -8.78
C VAL A 118 -24.46 -12.46 -7.38
N ALA A 119 -24.67 -13.32 -6.38
CA ALA A 119 -24.87 -12.89 -5.00
C ALA A 119 -23.62 -12.20 -4.41
N LEU A 120 -22.41 -12.66 -4.75
CA LEU A 120 -21.15 -12.04 -4.34
C LEU A 120 -21.00 -10.64 -4.96
N MET A 121 -21.29 -10.49 -6.25
CA MET A 121 -21.28 -9.20 -6.93
C MET A 121 -22.33 -8.25 -6.37
N MET A 122 -23.53 -8.75 -6.06
CA MET A 122 -24.59 -7.96 -5.42
C MET A 122 -24.19 -7.53 -4.01
N ALA A 123 -23.53 -8.39 -3.23
CA ALA A 123 -23.01 -8.02 -1.90
C ALA A 123 -21.97 -6.89 -1.98
N ILE A 124 -21.05 -6.94 -2.96
CA ILE A 124 -20.08 -5.86 -3.21
C ILE A 124 -20.80 -4.57 -3.62
N ALA A 125 -21.79 -4.65 -4.52
CA ALA A 125 -22.56 -3.50 -4.96
C ALA A 125 -23.32 -2.84 -3.81
N PHE A 126 -24.04 -3.63 -3.00
CA PHE A 126 -24.73 -3.13 -1.80
C PHE A 126 -23.78 -2.53 -0.78
N GLY A 127 -22.61 -3.14 -0.56
CA GLY A 127 -21.58 -2.59 0.31
C GLY A 127 -21.08 -1.21 -0.16
N LYS A 128 -20.87 -1.03 -1.47
CA LYS A 128 -20.49 0.29 -2.04
C LYS A 128 -21.62 1.31 -1.92
N ILE A 129 -22.86 0.92 -2.16
CA ILE A 129 -24.03 1.80 -2.02
C ILE A 129 -24.19 2.24 -0.57
N ALA A 130 -24.18 1.31 0.38
CA ALA A 130 -24.29 1.59 1.81
C ALA A 130 -23.13 2.46 2.32
N GLY A 131 -21.89 2.16 1.92
CA GLY A 131 -20.73 2.97 2.26
C GLY A 131 -20.79 4.39 1.69
N SER A 132 -21.26 4.55 0.44
CA SER A 132 -21.46 5.86 -0.18
C SER A 132 -22.57 6.66 0.53
N LEU A 133 -23.69 6.02 0.86
CA LEU A 133 -24.78 6.64 1.62
C LEU A 133 -24.30 7.08 3.01
N PHE A 134 -23.53 6.24 3.70
CA PHE A 134 -22.97 6.58 5.01
C PHE A 134 -22.02 7.79 4.92
N HIS A 135 -21.14 7.82 3.92
CA HIS A 135 -20.23 8.95 3.69
C HIS A 135 -21.00 10.27 3.47
N TRP A 136 -22.05 10.25 2.65
CA TRP A 136 -22.86 11.45 2.38
C TRP A 136 -23.79 11.85 3.54
N LEU A 137 -24.41 10.91 4.24
CA LEU A 137 -25.35 11.24 5.32
C LEU A 137 -24.66 11.71 6.59
N TYR A 138 -23.51 11.11 6.94
CA TYR A 138 -22.85 11.37 8.22
C TYR A 138 -21.57 12.20 8.12
N PHE A 139 -20.79 12.06 7.05
CA PHE A 139 -19.44 12.62 6.99
C PHE A 139 -19.37 13.97 6.28
N ILE A 140 -20.23 14.21 5.27
CA ILE A 140 -20.18 15.46 4.49
C ILE A 140 -21.05 16.58 5.06
N ASN A 141 -22.01 16.25 5.93
CA ASN A 141 -22.96 17.20 6.53
C ASN A 141 -22.51 17.70 7.92
N ARG A 142 -21.20 17.63 8.21
CA ARG A 142 -20.57 18.14 9.44
C ARG A 142 -19.35 18.97 9.10
#